data_AF-A0A258FX85-F1
#
_entry.id   AF-A0A258FX85-F1
#
_cell.length_a   1.000
_cell.length_b   1.000
_cell.length_c   1.000
_cell.angle_alpha   90.00
_cell.angle_beta   90.00
_cell.angle_gamma   90.00
#
_symmetry.space_group_name_H-M   'P 1'
#
loop_
_entity.id
_entity.type
_entity.pdbx_description
1 polymer ?
#
loop_
_entity_poly.entity_id
_entity_poly.type
_entity_poly.pdbx_seq_one_letter_code
_entity_poly.pdbx_strand_id
1 'polypeptide(L)'
;MQRVLVIDFNAGSAKLAGELMKEIGARQIVGASKTDRALAIAQDFDPHLILTELNGPGLDGLEFTRQLRRSPFACRKVPVIVMTAEATAASITGARNAGMHEFLRKPYTAGDLFKRVENVILKPRPWIEAVMYVGPDRRRFNSGEFTGARKRRSDGGAPAEMLARAG
;
A
#
# COMPACT_ATOMS: atom_id res chain seq x y z
N MET A 1 -15.16 2.91 -4.76
CA MET A 1 -13.95 3.76 -4.68
C MET A 1 -14.04 4.85 -5.73
N GLN A 2 -13.80 6.14 -5.41
CA GLN A 2 -14.14 7.23 -6.34
C GLN A 2 -12.95 7.78 -7.14
N ARG A 3 -11.75 7.84 -6.54
CA ARG A 3 -10.57 8.54 -7.07
C ARG A 3 -9.33 7.66 -7.01
N VAL A 4 -8.65 7.45 -8.14
CA VAL A 4 -7.46 6.62 -8.26
C VAL A 4 -6.33 7.40 -8.92
N LEU A 5 -5.15 7.38 -8.31
CA LEU A 5 -3.93 7.89 -8.92
C LEU A 5 -3.10 6.72 -9.46
N VAL A 6 -2.77 6.76 -10.74
CA VAL A 6 -1.89 5.78 -11.39
C VAL A 6 -0.55 6.44 -11.67
N ILE A 7 0.53 5.90 -11.12
CA ILE A 7 1.89 6.42 -11.24
C ILE A 7 2.72 5.39 -12.01
N ASP A 8 2.97 5.64 -13.28
CA ASP A 8 3.74 4.73 -14.12
C ASP A 8 4.40 5.52 -15.25
N PHE A 9 5.70 5.33 -15.44
CA PHE A 9 6.45 6.02 -16.49
C PHE A 9 6.10 5.48 -17.89
N ASN A 10 5.59 4.26 -17.98
CA ASN A 10 5.14 3.66 -19.23
C ASN A 10 3.65 3.95 -19.46
N ALA A 11 3.35 4.77 -20.48
CA ALA A 11 1.99 5.21 -20.76
C ALA A 11 1.01 4.06 -21.08
N GLY A 12 1.48 2.99 -21.73
CA GLY A 12 0.66 1.82 -22.05
C GLY A 12 0.25 1.05 -20.78
N SER A 13 1.22 0.82 -19.89
CA SER A 13 0.98 0.21 -18.57
C SER A 13 0.05 1.09 -17.72
N ALA A 14 0.27 2.41 -17.68
CA ALA A 14 -0.59 3.36 -16.99
C ALA A 14 -2.04 3.30 -17.50
N LYS A 15 -2.20 3.27 -18.83
CA LYS A 15 -3.52 3.21 -19.49
C LYS A 15 -4.25 1.91 -19.15
N LEU A 16 -3.58 0.76 -19.26
CA LEU A 16 -4.15 -0.54 -18.91
C LEU A 16 -4.59 -0.58 -17.44
N ALA A 17 -3.74 -0.14 -16.52
CA ALA A 17 -4.11 -0.06 -15.11
C ALA A 17 -5.33 0.84 -14.89
N GLY A 18 -5.40 1.99 -15.56
CA GLY A 18 -6.56 2.87 -15.53
C GLY A 18 -7.84 2.19 -16.04
N GLU A 19 -7.78 1.50 -17.17
CA GLU A 19 -8.93 0.77 -17.75
C GLU A 19 -9.46 -0.31 -16.80
N LEU A 20 -8.58 -1.14 -16.25
CA LEU A 20 -8.94 -2.14 -15.25
C LEU A 20 -9.58 -1.51 -14.00
N MET A 21 -9.09 -0.34 -13.55
CA MET A 21 -9.69 0.34 -12.42
C MET A 21 -11.09 0.90 -12.73
N LYS A 22 -11.37 1.30 -13.98
CA LYS A 22 -12.72 1.69 -14.41
C LYS A 22 -13.67 0.49 -14.36
N GLU A 23 -13.23 -0.68 -14.81
CA GLU A 23 -14.01 -1.92 -14.74
C GLU A 23 -14.34 -2.30 -13.29
N ILE A 24 -13.42 -2.05 -12.35
CA ILE A 24 -13.64 -2.23 -10.90
C ILE A 24 -14.57 -1.14 -10.31
N GLY A 25 -14.92 -0.11 -11.08
CA GLY A 25 -15.87 0.93 -10.69
C GLY A 25 -15.24 2.24 -10.18
N ALA A 26 -13.94 2.48 -10.46
CA ALA A 26 -13.34 3.79 -10.21
C ALA A 26 -13.91 4.85 -11.15
N ARG A 27 -14.35 5.99 -10.60
CA ARG A 27 -14.99 7.08 -11.38
C ARG A 27 -14.00 8.10 -11.94
N GLN A 28 -12.99 8.45 -11.15
CA GLN A 28 -11.98 9.45 -11.52
C GLN A 28 -10.60 8.80 -11.43
N ILE A 29 -9.85 8.88 -12.53
CA ILE A 29 -8.50 8.33 -12.63
C ILE A 29 -7.59 9.42 -13.17
N VAL A 30 -6.49 9.67 -12.47
CA VAL A 30 -5.46 10.62 -12.88
C VAL A 30 -4.12 9.90 -12.96
N GLY A 31 -3.31 10.24 -13.96
CA GLY A 31 -2.00 9.66 -14.20
C GLY A 31 -0.84 10.59 -13.85
N ALA A 32 0.28 10.02 -13.40
CA ALA A 32 1.58 10.69 -13.31
C ALA A 32 2.68 9.75 -13.81
N SER A 33 3.73 10.31 -14.42
CA SER A 33 4.90 9.54 -14.88
C SER A 33 6.18 9.82 -14.09
N LYS A 34 6.14 10.78 -13.15
CA LYS A 34 7.28 11.22 -12.34
C LYS A 34 6.88 11.42 -10.88
N THR A 35 7.84 11.24 -9.97
CA THR A 35 7.60 11.29 -8.51
C THR A 35 7.10 12.65 -8.03
N ASP A 36 7.71 13.74 -8.50
CA ASP A 36 7.34 15.12 -8.15
C ASP A 36 5.91 15.46 -8.56
N ARG A 37 5.53 15.12 -9.80
CA ARG A 37 4.18 15.34 -10.30
C ARG A 37 3.17 14.47 -9.56
N ALA A 38 3.54 13.23 -9.24
CA ALA A 38 2.68 12.33 -8.47
C ALA A 38 2.39 12.88 -7.07
N LEU A 39 3.37 13.47 -6.37
CA LEU A 39 3.17 14.09 -5.05
C LEU A 39 2.24 15.30 -5.14
N ALA A 40 2.44 16.18 -6.12
CA ALA A 40 1.55 17.32 -6.34
C ALA A 40 0.11 16.87 -6.61
N ILE A 41 -0.09 15.86 -7.46
CA ILE A 41 -1.43 15.31 -7.71
C ILE A 41 -1.99 14.65 -6.45
N ALA A 42 -1.20 13.91 -5.68
CA ALA A 42 -1.69 13.28 -4.45
C ALA A 42 -2.21 14.32 -3.44
N GLN A 43 -1.57 15.48 -3.35
CA GLN A 43 -2.01 16.59 -2.51
C GLN A 43 -3.36 17.17 -2.96
N ASP A 44 -3.52 17.47 -4.25
CA ASP A 44 -4.69 18.17 -4.76
C ASP A 44 -5.89 17.25 -5.04
N PHE A 45 -5.62 16.05 -5.54
CA PHE A 45 -6.63 15.09 -5.97
C PHE A 45 -7.17 14.22 -4.84
N ASP A 46 -6.45 14.13 -3.71
CA ASP A 46 -6.81 13.33 -2.54
C ASP A 46 -7.30 11.91 -2.93
N PRO A 47 -6.43 11.06 -3.51
CA PRO A 47 -6.83 9.75 -4.02
C PRO A 47 -7.28 8.80 -2.90
N HIS A 48 -8.16 7.87 -3.26
CA HIS A 48 -8.61 6.77 -2.38
C HIS A 48 -7.81 5.47 -2.60
N LEU A 49 -7.08 5.39 -3.72
CA LEU A 49 -6.12 4.33 -4.02
C LEU A 49 -5.03 4.91 -4.91
N ILE A 50 -3.80 4.45 -4.69
CA ILE A 50 -2.67 4.74 -5.56
C ILE A 50 -2.13 3.43 -6.09
N LEU A 51 -1.97 3.36 -7.42
CA LEU A 51 -1.21 2.33 -8.10
C LEU A 51 0.12 2.94 -8.53
N THR A 52 1.25 2.33 -8.19
CA THR A 52 2.57 2.90 -8.53
C THR A 52 3.53 1.85 -9.08
N GLU A 53 4.27 2.19 -10.12
CA GLU A 53 5.51 1.50 -10.49
C GLU A 53 6.61 1.83 -9.45
N LEU A 54 7.59 0.95 -9.28
CA LEU A 54 8.73 1.17 -8.39
C LEU A 54 9.74 2.13 -8.99
N ASN A 55 10.16 1.87 -10.22
CA ASN A 55 11.31 2.51 -10.83
C ASN A 55 10.96 2.93 -12.26
N GLY A 56 11.41 4.11 -12.67
CA GLY A 56 11.31 4.60 -14.03
C GLY A 56 12.10 5.88 -14.23
N PRO A 57 12.23 6.39 -15.47
CA PRO A 57 12.86 7.67 -15.73
C PRO A 57 12.16 8.82 -14.97
N GLY A 58 12.80 9.35 -13.93
CA GLY A 58 12.23 10.38 -13.05
C GLY A 58 11.15 9.87 -12.08
N LEU A 59 11.03 8.54 -11.92
CA LEU A 59 10.08 7.90 -11.02
C LEU A 59 10.82 6.97 -10.04
N ASP A 60 10.69 7.29 -8.76
CA ASP A 60 10.98 6.42 -7.62
C ASP A 60 9.71 6.32 -6.76
N GLY A 61 9.05 5.16 -6.86
CA GLY A 61 7.82 4.84 -6.15
C GLY A 61 8.03 4.57 -4.66
N LEU A 62 9.23 4.09 -4.26
CA LEU A 62 9.56 3.91 -2.85
C LEU A 62 9.69 5.27 -2.18
N GLU A 63 10.40 6.20 -2.82
CA GLU A 63 10.58 7.55 -2.33
C GLU A 63 9.28 8.35 -2.34
N PHE A 64 8.51 8.28 -3.43
CA PHE A 64 7.14 8.79 -3.49
C PHE A 64 6.33 8.36 -2.26
N THR A 65 6.34 7.05 -1.96
CA THR A 65 5.58 6.52 -0.83
C THR A 65 6.11 7.06 0.49
N ARG A 66 7.42 7.07 0.73
CA ARG A 66 8.00 7.59 1.98
C ARG A 66 7.64 9.05 2.23
N GLN A 67 7.65 9.88 1.19
CA GLN A 67 7.26 11.28 1.26
C GLN A 67 5.76 11.42 1.52
N LEU A 68 4.91 10.70 0.77
CA LEU A 68 3.47 10.67 0.98
C LEU A 68 3.10 10.28 2.42
N ARG A 69 3.78 9.28 3.00
CA ARG A 69 3.48 8.80 4.36
C ARG A 69 3.82 9.84 5.44
N ARG A 70 4.80 10.70 5.19
CA ARG A 70 5.25 11.75 6.13
C ARG A 70 4.66 13.14 5.85
N SER A 71 3.95 13.30 4.73
CA SER A 71 3.37 14.58 4.36
C SER A 71 2.18 14.95 5.26
N PRO A 72 1.75 16.23 5.26
CA PRO A 72 0.52 16.65 5.91
C PRO A 72 -0.74 16.34 5.08
N PHE A 73 -0.64 15.58 3.97
CA PHE A 73 -1.75 15.39 3.05
C PHE A 73 -2.87 14.55 3.68
N ALA A 74 -4.13 14.85 3.35
CA ALA A 74 -5.29 14.08 3.80
C ALA A 74 -5.17 12.60 3.37
N CYS A 75 -4.69 12.37 2.14
CA CYS A 75 -4.45 11.04 1.58
C CYS A 75 -3.20 10.33 2.12
N ARG A 76 -2.47 10.84 3.12
CA ARG A 76 -1.20 10.22 3.59
C ARG A 76 -1.32 8.75 4.00
N LYS A 77 -2.52 8.29 4.37
CA LYS A 77 -2.82 6.89 4.75
C LYS A 77 -3.42 6.05 3.62
N VAL A 78 -3.57 6.61 2.42
CA VAL A 78 -4.19 5.95 1.27
C VAL A 78 -3.49 4.63 0.96
N PRO A 79 -4.26 3.57 0.61
CA PRO A 79 -3.71 2.36 0.05
C PRO A 79 -2.80 2.64 -1.15
N VAL A 80 -1.60 2.06 -1.12
CA VAL A 80 -0.62 2.12 -2.22
C VAL A 80 -0.33 0.69 -2.65
N ILE A 81 -0.66 0.35 -3.88
CA ILE A 81 -0.37 -0.94 -4.49
C ILE A 81 0.76 -0.72 -5.48
N VAL A 82 1.88 -1.42 -5.28
CA VAL A 82 2.97 -1.39 -6.25
C VAL A 82 2.71 -2.39 -7.36
N MET A 83 2.96 -1.98 -8.60
CA MET A 83 2.86 -2.82 -9.81
C MET A 83 4.17 -2.71 -10.57
N THR A 84 5.01 -3.76 -10.56
CA THR A 84 6.36 -3.70 -11.14
C THR A 84 6.78 -4.97 -11.85
N ALA A 85 7.58 -4.85 -12.91
CA ALA A 85 8.22 -6.00 -13.56
C ALA A 85 9.39 -6.55 -12.70
N GLU A 86 10.07 -5.68 -11.95
CA GLU A 86 11.25 -6.02 -11.16
C GLU A 86 10.86 -6.51 -9.75
N ALA A 87 10.31 -7.72 -9.68
CA ALA A 87 9.81 -8.32 -8.46
C ALA A 87 10.85 -9.20 -7.74
N THR A 88 11.94 -8.59 -7.27
CA THR A 88 12.97 -9.26 -6.47
C THR A 88 12.59 -9.29 -4.98
N ALA A 89 13.25 -10.15 -4.19
CA ALA A 89 13.06 -10.14 -2.72
C ALA A 89 13.42 -8.78 -2.09
N ALA A 90 14.42 -8.10 -2.65
CA ALA A 90 14.83 -6.77 -2.23
C ALA A 90 13.74 -5.74 -2.54
N SER A 91 13.13 -5.78 -3.73
CA SER A 91 12.08 -4.82 -4.11
C SER A 91 10.81 -5.01 -3.29
N ILE A 92 10.41 -6.25 -3.00
CA ILE A 92 9.29 -6.57 -2.09
C ILE A 92 9.56 -6.05 -0.67
N THR A 93 10.78 -6.26 -0.17
CA THR A 93 11.19 -5.78 1.16
C THR A 93 11.22 -4.25 1.21
N GLY A 94 11.75 -3.61 0.17
CA GLY A 94 11.79 -2.16 -0.01
C GLY A 94 10.38 -1.55 0.00
N ALA A 95 9.46 -2.10 -0.79
CA ALA A 95 8.07 -1.69 -0.84
C ALA A 95 7.38 -1.77 0.53
N ARG A 96 7.56 -2.90 1.22
CA ARG A 96 7.03 -3.10 2.58
C ARG A 96 7.59 -2.06 3.57
N ASN A 97 8.89 -1.79 3.50
CA ASN A 97 9.57 -0.82 4.37
C ASN A 97 9.24 0.64 4.03
N ALA A 98 8.86 0.94 2.78
CA ALA A 98 8.40 2.25 2.37
C ALA A 98 6.96 2.57 2.84
N GLY A 99 6.19 1.56 3.28
CA GLY A 99 4.80 1.74 3.70
C GLY A 99 3.77 1.48 2.59
N MET A 100 4.13 0.64 1.61
CA MET A 100 3.19 0.17 0.59
C MET A 100 2.26 -0.94 1.14
N HIS A 101 1.06 -1.00 0.58
CA HIS A 101 0.00 -1.88 1.06
C HIS A 101 0.06 -3.26 0.43
N GLU A 102 0.09 -3.32 -0.89
CA GLU A 102 0.13 -4.55 -1.69
C GLU A 102 1.20 -4.47 -2.77
N PHE A 103 1.60 -5.64 -3.26
CA PHE A 103 2.60 -5.81 -4.31
C PHE A 103 2.01 -6.68 -5.41
N LEU A 104 2.19 -6.26 -6.66
CA LEU A 104 1.75 -6.96 -7.85
C LEU A 104 2.89 -7.00 -8.86
N ARG A 105 3.25 -8.21 -9.30
CA ARG A 105 4.27 -8.38 -10.34
C ARG A 105 3.64 -8.24 -11.72
N LYS A 106 4.32 -7.55 -12.63
CA LYS A 106 4.01 -7.53 -14.08
C LYS A 106 4.67 -8.72 -14.79
N PRO A 107 4.03 -9.35 -15.79
CA PRO A 107 2.64 -9.12 -16.22
C PRO A 107 1.62 -9.68 -15.19
N TYR A 108 0.41 -9.13 -15.18
CA TYR A 108 -0.69 -9.53 -14.30
C TYR A 108 -2.03 -9.57 -15.04
N THR A 109 -2.99 -10.32 -14.52
CA THR A 109 -4.38 -10.33 -15.01
C THR A 109 -5.25 -9.29 -14.29
N ALA A 110 -6.44 -9.00 -14.84
CA ALA A 110 -7.46 -8.20 -14.16
C ALA A 110 -7.82 -8.79 -12.78
N GLY A 111 -7.94 -10.12 -12.70
CA GLY A 111 -8.22 -10.82 -11.45
C GLY A 111 -7.12 -10.66 -10.40
N ASP A 112 -5.85 -10.56 -10.80
CA ASP A 112 -4.75 -10.33 -9.86
C ASP A 112 -4.81 -8.93 -9.26
N LEU A 113 -5.05 -7.90 -10.08
CA LEU A 113 -5.22 -6.53 -9.60
C LEU A 113 -6.45 -6.42 -8.69
N PHE A 114 -7.58 -7.01 -9.10
CA PHE A 114 -8.80 -7.05 -8.30
C PHE A 114 -8.54 -7.63 -6.90
N LYS A 115 -7.85 -8.77 -6.79
CA LYS A 115 -7.49 -9.37 -5.50
C LYS A 115 -6.66 -8.44 -4.62
N ARG A 116 -5.76 -7.62 -5.20
CA ARG A 116 -4.97 -6.65 -4.40
C ARG A 116 -5.83 -5.51 -3.91
N VAL A 117 -6.72 -4.99 -4.76
CA VAL A 117 -7.69 -3.95 -4.40
C VAL A 117 -8.63 -4.46 -3.30
N GLU A 118 -9.17 -5.67 -3.45
CA GLU A 118 -10.00 -6.32 -2.44
C GLU A 118 -9.27 -6.45 -1.10
N ASN A 119 -8.03 -6.92 -1.09
CA ASN A 119 -7.25 -7.08 0.13
C ASN A 119 -7.05 -5.75 0.88
N VAL A 120 -6.74 -4.65 0.18
CA VAL A 120 -6.54 -3.36 0.87
C VAL A 120 -7.83 -2.74 1.40
N ILE A 121 -8.98 -3.09 0.82
CA ILE A 121 -10.30 -2.60 1.23
C ILE A 121 -10.85 -3.45 2.38
N LEU A 122 -10.86 -4.78 2.23
CA LEU A 122 -11.52 -5.71 3.15
C LEU A 122 -10.66 -6.12 4.34
N LYS A 123 -9.33 -5.96 4.25
CA LYS A 123 -8.37 -6.37 5.28
C LYS A 123 -7.47 -5.20 5.69
N PRO A 124 -8.04 -4.10 6.22
CA PRO A 124 -7.25 -2.95 6.64
C PRO A 124 -6.25 -3.37 7.72
N ARG A 125 -5.03 -2.85 7.62
CA ARG A 125 -3.97 -3.10 8.59
C ARG A 125 -3.84 -1.92 9.56
N PRO A 126 -3.52 -2.15 10.84
CA PRO A 126 -3.23 -1.08 11.77
C PRO A 126 -2.17 -0.12 11.23
N TRP A 127 -2.36 1.17 11.43
CA TRP A 127 -1.39 2.18 11.05
C TRP A 127 -0.30 2.32 12.12
N ILE A 128 0.96 2.30 11.71
CA ILE A 128 2.12 2.40 12.59
C ILE A 128 2.87 3.69 12.27
N GLU A 129 3.12 4.50 13.30
CA GLU A 129 4.00 5.66 13.23
C GLU A 129 5.16 5.47 14.20
N ALA A 130 6.36 5.34 13.64
CA ALA A 130 7.62 5.19 14.36
C ALA A 130 8.68 6.03 13.66
N VAL A 131 9.75 6.38 14.38
CA VAL A 131 10.85 7.21 13.87
C VAL A 131 11.33 6.75 12.49
N MET A 132 11.57 5.45 12.34
CA MET A 132 12.10 4.86 11.11
C MET A 132 11.03 4.33 10.14
N TYR A 133 9.74 4.39 10.49
CA TYR A 133 8.67 3.77 9.69
C TYR A 133 7.31 4.44 9.88
N VAL A 134 6.66 4.80 8.78
CA VAL A 134 5.28 5.28 8.76
C VAL A 134 4.50 4.51 7.71
N GLY A 135 3.47 3.78 8.11
CA GLY A 135 2.70 2.95 7.18
C GLY A 135 1.88 1.84 7.84
N PRO A 136 1.24 0.98 7.05
CA PRO A 136 0.45 -0.15 7.56
C PRO A 136 1.34 -1.23 8.20
N ASP A 137 0.91 -1.86 9.30
CA ASP A 137 1.70 -2.88 10.02
C ASP A 137 2.31 -3.90 9.06
N ARG A 138 3.64 -4.00 9.05
CA ARG A 138 4.41 -4.86 8.14
C ARG A 138 4.12 -6.35 8.34
N ARG A 139 3.53 -6.74 9.48
CA ARG A 139 3.08 -8.11 9.76
C ARG A 139 1.76 -8.38 9.02
N ARG A 140 1.80 -9.29 8.04
CA ARG A 140 0.59 -9.73 7.30
C ARG A 140 -0.11 -10.93 7.95
N PHE A 141 0.67 -11.79 8.58
CA PHE A 141 0.14 -12.86 9.41
C PHE A 141 0.18 -12.38 10.84
N ASN A 142 -0.98 -12.43 11.50
CA ASN A 142 -1.08 -12.26 12.94
C ASN A 142 -0.27 -13.41 13.55
N SER A 143 1.00 -13.15 13.86
CA SER A 143 1.85 -14.13 14.51
C SER A 143 1.47 -14.18 15.99
N GLY A 144 0.29 -14.74 16.27
CA GLY A 144 0.03 -15.36 17.58
C GLY A 144 1.15 -16.35 17.95
N GLU A 145 1.82 -16.91 16.94
CA GLU A 145 2.93 -17.85 17.04
C GLU A 145 4.34 -17.24 17.23
N PHE A 146 4.53 -15.91 17.12
CA PHE A 146 5.87 -15.36 17.39
C PHE A 146 6.10 -15.25 18.89
N THR A 147 6.89 -16.16 19.45
CA THR A 147 7.29 -16.23 20.87
C THR A 147 8.69 -15.66 21.14
N GLY A 148 9.29 -14.95 20.17
CA GLY A 148 10.64 -14.40 20.31
C GLY A 148 10.73 -13.18 21.23
N ALA A 149 11.93 -12.90 21.73
CA ALA A 149 12.24 -11.86 22.73
C ALA A 149 11.84 -10.41 22.35
N ARG A 150 11.41 -10.16 21.10
CA ARG A 150 10.94 -8.85 20.61
C ARG A 150 9.41 -8.73 20.53
N LYS A 151 8.64 -9.68 21.07
CA LYS A 151 7.18 -9.57 21.19
C LYS A 151 6.83 -8.40 22.12
N ARG A 152 5.94 -7.49 21.70
CA ARG A 152 5.50 -6.36 22.54
C ARG A 152 4.68 -6.90 23.72
N ARG A 153 4.90 -6.38 24.92
CA ARG A 153 4.14 -6.77 26.13
C ARG A 153 2.62 -6.55 26.00
N SER A 154 2.20 -5.62 25.13
CA SER A 154 0.78 -5.35 24.85
C SER A 154 0.09 -6.38 23.96
N ASP A 155 0.85 -7.29 23.32
CA ASP A 155 0.31 -8.29 22.40
C ASP A 155 -0.08 -9.60 23.13
N GLY A 156 0.04 -9.63 24.47
CA GLY A 156 -0.52 -10.68 25.30
C GLY A 156 -2.00 -10.39 25.54
N GLY A 157 -2.89 -11.06 24.81
CA GLY A 157 -4.27 -11.18 25.25
C GLY A 157 -4.29 -11.72 26.68
N ALA A 158 -5.17 -11.16 27.54
CA ALA A 158 -5.35 -11.67 28.89
C ALA A 158 -5.55 -13.19 28.84
N PRO A 159 -4.94 -13.97 29.76
CA PRO A 159 -5.12 -15.41 29.77
C PRO A 159 -6.61 -15.74 29.84
N ALA A 160 -7.07 -16.64 28.98
CA ALA A 160 -8.46 -17.11 28.94
C ALA A 160 -8.93 -17.76 30.27
N GLU A 161 -8.03 -17.95 31.23
CA GLU A 161 -8.34 -18.44 32.58
C GLU A 161 -8.95 -17.39 33.52
N MET A 162 -8.93 -16.09 33.19
CA MET A 162 -9.45 -15.04 34.07
C MET A 162 -10.95 -14.73 33.89
N LEU A 163 -11.66 -15.43 32.98
CA LEU A 163 -13.10 -15.26 32.73
C LEU A 163 -13.97 -16.41 33.29
N ALA A 164 -13.38 -17.40 33.95
CA ALA A 164 -14.11 -18.57 34.48
C ALA A 164 -14.37 -18.53 36.01
N ARG A 165 -14.21 -17.38 36.68
CA ARG A 165 -14.45 -17.25 38.14
C ARG A 165 -15.34 -16.08 38.55
N ALA A 166 -16.15 -15.57 37.64
CA ALA A 166 -17.26 -14.67 37.98
C ALA A 166 -18.59 -15.36 37.62
N GLY A 167 -18.95 -16.33 38.46
CA GLY A 167 -20.21 -17.06 38.46
C GLY A 167 -20.43 -17.64 39.85
#